data_AF-A0A969ZFU9-F1
#
_entry.id   AF-A0A969ZFU9-F1
#
_cell.length_a   1.000
_cell.length_b   1.000
_cell.length_c   1.000
_cell.angle_alpha   90.00
_cell.angle_beta   90.00
_cell.angle_gamma   90.00
#
_symmetry.space_group_name_H-M   'P 1'
#
loop_
_entity.id
_entity.type
_entity.pdbx_description
1 polymer ?
#
loop_
_entity_poly.entity_id
_entity_poly.type
_entity_poly.pdbx_seq_one_letter_code
_entity_poly.pdbx_strand_id
1 'polypeptide(L)' 'MERRKMNCPDCELELKVTKTHTEVAGDKAVMVQELSCINPACKMSSREAVETIRHELG' A
#
# COMPACT_ATOMS: atom_id res chain seq x y z
N MET A 1 -14.66 -6.25 11.50
CA MET A 1 -13.34 -5.96 10.90
C MET A 1 -13.22 -4.46 10.80
N GLU A 2 -12.48 -3.84 11.71
CA GLU A 2 -12.24 -2.39 11.68
C GLU A 2 -11.41 -2.09 10.42
N ARG A 3 -11.98 -1.38 9.45
CA ARG A 3 -11.23 -0.92 8.27
C ARG A 3 -10.19 0.07 8.81
N ARG A 4 -8.95 -0.37 9.04
CA ARG A 4 -7.84 0.56 9.30
C ARG A 4 -7.87 1.60 8.18
N LYS A 5 -8.07 2.85 8.57
CA LYS A 5 -8.06 4.00 7.67
C LYS A 5 -6.65 4.10 7.07
N MET A 6 -6.50 3.60 5.84
CA MET A 6 -5.26 3.65 5.04
C MET A 6 -5.14 5.06 4.45
N ASN A 7 -4.84 6.02 5.31
CA ASN A 7 -4.74 7.41 4.93
C ASN A 7 -3.30 7.88 5.07
N CYS A 8 -2.89 8.79 4.18
CA CYS A 8 -1.66 9.54 4.29
C CYS A 8 -1.59 10.22 5.67
N PRO A 9 -0.48 10.07 6.40
CA PRO A 9 -0.36 10.59 7.76
C PRO A 9 -0.49 12.13 7.83
N ASP A 10 -0.10 12.86 6.79
CA ASP A 10 -0.08 14.33 6.79
C ASP A 10 -1.38 15.01 6.35
N CYS A 11 -2.17 14.35 5.50
CA CYS A 11 -3.28 14.99 4.80
C CYS A 11 -4.60 14.22 4.93
N GLU A 12 -4.60 13.09 5.65
CA GLU A 12 -5.75 12.20 5.84
C GLU A 12 -6.42 11.76 4.52
N LEU A 13 -5.73 11.88 3.37
CA LEU A 13 -6.20 11.42 2.07
C LEU A 13 -5.90 9.94 1.89
N GLU A 14 -6.71 9.25 1.08
CA GLU A 14 -6.53 7.81 0.84
C GLU A 14 -5.17 7.51 0.20
N LEU A 15 -4.54 6.43 0.67
CA LEU A 15 -3.32 5.91 0.06
C LEU A 15 -3.60 5.33 -1.33
N LYS A 16 -2.63 5.46 -2.22
CA LYS A 16 -2.70 4.89 -3.56
C LYS A 16 -1.73 3.72 -3.71
N VAL A 17 -2.18 2.65 -4.35
CA VAL A 17 -1.30 1.57 -4.75
C VAL A 17 -0.34 2.10 -5.82
N THR A 18 0.95 2.03 -5.55
CA THR A 18 2.01 2.51 -6.44
C THR A 18 2.78 1.38 -7.10
N LYS A 19 2.84 0.25 -6.41
CA LYS A 19 3.49 -0.95 -6.93
C LYS A 19 2.71 -2.18 -6.50
N THR A 20 2.62 -3.14 -7.41
CA THR A 20 2.05 -4.46 -7.14
C THR A 20 3.02 -5.49 -7.69
N HIS A 21 3.43 -6.44 -6.86
CA HIS A 21 4.29 -7.54 -7.25
C HIS A 21 3.84 -8.82 -6.56
N THR A 22 4.16 -9.96 -7.17
CA THR A 22 3.85 -11.26 -6.59
C THR A 22 5.12 -11.84 -5.98
N GLU A 23 5.06 -12.18 -4.69
CA GLU A 23 6.10 -12.92 -4.00
C GLU A 23 5.70 -14.39 -3.95
N VAL A 24 6.62 -15.28 -4.32
CA VAL A 24 6.42 -16.73 -4.18
C VAL A 24 7.27 -17.20 -3.01
N ALA A 25 6.61 -17.75 -1.99
CA ALA A 25 7.25 -18.29 -0.80
C ALA A 25 6.88 -19.77 -0.66
N GLY A 26 7.73 -20.64 -1.23
CA GLY A 26 7.43 -22.07 -1.37
C GLY A 26 6.30 -22.30 -2.38
N ASP A 27 5.28 -23.07 -2.00
CA ASP A 27 4.10 -23.37 -2.83
C ASP A 27 3.02 -22.28 -2.79
N LYS A 28 3.25 -21.19 -2.05
CA LYS A 28 2.29 -20.09 -1.90
C LYS A 28 2.71 -18.88 -2.73
N ALA A 29 1.78 -18.37 -3.53
CA ALA A 29 1.90 -17.06 -4.17
C ALA A 29 1.19 -16.01 -3.31
N VAL A 30 1.84 -14.86 -3.11
CA VAL A 30 1.30 -13.73 -2.36
C VAL A 30 1.38 -12.49 -3.24
N MET A 31 0.24 -11.87 -3.53
CA MET A 31 0.20 -10.55 -4.15
C MET A 31 0.50 -9.50 -3.08
N VAL A 32 1.56 -8.75 -3.30
CA VAL A 32 1.99 -7.64 -2.44
C VAL A 32 1.68 -6.34 -3.16
N GLN A 33 0.94 -5.45 -2.48
CA GLN A 33 0.63 -4.12 -2.95
C GLN A 33 1.29 -3.10 -2.03
N GLU A 34 2.17 -2.27 -2.59
CA GLU A 34 2.79 -1.15 -1.90
C GLU A 34 1.94 0.08 -2.12
N LEU A 35 1.56 0.73 -1.01
CA LEU A 35 0.75 1.93 -1.01
C LEU A 35 1.63 3.11 -0.61
N SER A 36 1.56 4.18 -1.39
CA SER A 36 2.28 5.42 -1.09
C SER A 36 1.34 6.61 -1.07
N CYS A 37 1.76 7.64 -0.35
CA CYS A 37 1.11 8.93 -0.37
C CYS A 37 1.57 9.73 -1.60
N ILE A 38 0.99 9.44 -2.76
CA ILE A 38 1.19 10.22 -3.99
C ILE A 38 -0.05 11.05 -4.25
N ASN A 39 -0.19 12.13 -3.49
CA ASN A 39 -1.19 13.14 -3.77
C ASN A 39 -0.53 14.52 -3.70
N PRO A 40 -0.60 15.33 -4.78
CA PRO A 40 0.01 16.66 -4.79
C PRO A 40 -0.61 17.62 -3.76
N ALA A 41 -1.81 17.33 -3.25
CA ALA A 41 -2.40 18.06 -2.13
C ALA A 41 -1.71 17.74 -0.79
N CYS A 42 -1.00 16.61 -0.69
CA CYS A 42 -0.22 16.25 0.47
C CYS A 42 1.17 16.88 0.34
N LYS A 43 1.54 17.66 1.35
CA LYS A 43 2.84 18.34 1.43
C LYS A 43 4.01 17.35 1.37
N MET A 44 3.79 16.13 1.87
CA MET A 44 4.67 14.98 1.68
C MET A 44 4.26 14.19 0.44
N SER A 45 5.06 14.30 -0.62
CA SER A 45 5.09 13.30 -1.69
C SER A 45 6.19 12.30 -1.35
N SER A 46 5.90 11.34 -0.48
CA SER A 46 6.85 10.25 -0.27
C SER A 46 6.77 9.28 -1.44
N ARG A 47 7.88 9.09 -2.14
CA ARG A 47 8.02 8.04 -3.17
C ARG A 47 8.14 6.64 -2.54
N GLU A 48 8.27 6.58 -1.22
CA GLU A 48 8.38 5.32 -0.48
C GLU A 48 6.99 4.77 -0.15
N ALA A 49 6.91 3.45 -0.02
CA ALA A 49 5.71 2.78 0.46
C ALA A 49 5.50 3.16 1.94
N VAL A 50 4.33 3.69 2.27
CA VAL A 50 3.95 3.99 3.66
C VAL A 50 3.15 2.83 4.27
N GLU A 51 2.57 1.98 3.43
CA GLU A 51 1.89 0.76 3.85
C GLU A 51 2.05 -0.34 2.79
N THR A 52 1.99 -1.60 3.22
CA THR A 52 2.02 -2.77 2.33
C THR A 52 0.87 -3.70 2.66
N ILE A 53 0.07 -4.07 1.66
CA ILE A 53 -0.99 -5.06 1.77
C ILE A 53 -0.52 -6.37 1.12
N ARG A 54 -0.81 -7.50 1.77
CA ARG A 54 -0.47 -8.84 1.29
C ARG A 54 -1.73 -9.66 1.14
N HIS A 55 -1.93 -10.25 -0.04
CA HIS A 55 -3.05 -11.13 -0.36
C HIS A 55 -2.51 -12.50 -0.78
N GLU A 56 -2.90 -13.57 -0.11
CA GLU A 56 -2.59 -14.92 -0.57
C GLU A 56 -3.37 -15.23 -1.86
N LEU A 57 -2.67 -15.71 -2.88
CA LEU A 57 -3.23 -16.19 -4.13
C LEU A 57 -3.32 -17.72 -4.00
N GLY A 58 -4.54 -18.21 -3.75
CA GLY A 58 -4.87 -19.63 -3.65
C GLY A 58 -5.29 -20.23 -4.98
#